data_AF-A0A934S0A3-F1
#
_entry.id   AF-A0A934S0A3-F1
#
_cell.length_a   1.000
_cell.length_b   1.000
_cell.length_c   1.000
_cell.angle_alpha   90.00
_cell.angle_beta   90.00
_cell.angle_gamma   90.00
#
_symmetry.space_group_name_H-M   'P 1'
#
loop_
_entity.id
_entity.type
_entity.pdbx_description
1 polymer ?
#
loop_
_entity_poly.entity_id
_entity_poly.type
_entity_poly.pdbx_seq_one_letter_code
_entity_poly.pdbx_strand_id
1 'polypeptide(L)'
;MSDSELIDWEQLEMIFGEDEEDFDEDMAELFHEFVEDGNIQFGKINESEFAADKTKVAKESHKLKGSASNFGFTRVASLLAHIEDEIESITRDDFLSSLEQARSGFDRSIATVMERYPALGVGQN
;
A
#
# COMPACT_ATOMS: atom_id res chain seq x y z
N MET A 1 2.78 15.07 11.68
CA MET A 1 3.16 14.40 10.43
C MET A 1 2.06 14.74 9.45
N SER A 2 2.44 15.38 8.34
CA SER A 2 1.50 15.86 7.33
C SER A 2 1.04 14.67 6.50
N ASP A 3 -0.24 14.60 6.11
CA ASP A 3 -0.72 13.53 5.21
C ASP A 3 -0.01 13.58 3.84
N SER A 4 0.65 14.69 3.51
CA SER A 4 1.55 14.81 2.35
C SER A 4 2.79 13.91 2.41
N GLU A 5 3.13 13.33 3.57
CA GLU A 5 4.25 12.37 3.68
C GLU A 5 3.81 10.92 3.40
N LEU A 6 2.50 10.66 3.34
CA LEU A 6 1.94 9.32 3.14
C LEU A 6 1.71 8.99 1.66
N ILE A 7 1.25 9.98 0.90
CA ILE A 7 0.82 9.85 -0.50
C ILE A 7 1.57 10.88 -1.36
N ASP A 8 2.21 10.40 -2.42
CA ASP A 8 2.60 11.18 -3.58
C ASP A 8 1.36 11.42 -4.44
N TRP A 9 0.76 12.60 -4.23
CA TRP A 9 -0.46 13.00 -4.91
C TRP A 9 -0.24 13.23 -6.40
N GLU A 10 0.92 13.73 -6.82
CA GLU A 10 1.23 13.91 -8.25
C GLU A 10 1.18 12.55 -8.95
N GLN A 11 1.72 11.51 -8.32
CA GLN A 11 1.68 10.16 -8.89
C GLN A 11 0.27 9.56 -8.94
N LEU A 12 -0.54 9.80 -7.92
CA LEU A 12 -1.91 9.31 -7.89
C LEU A 12 -2.80 10.07 -8.89
N GLU A 13 -2.63 11.37 -9.03
CA GLU A 13 -3.33 12.23 -9.99
C GLU A 13 -2.94 11.90 -11.44
N MET A 14 -1.72 11.42 -11.70
CA MET A 14 -1.36 10.87 -13.03
C MET A 14 -2.19 9.65 -13.42
N ILE A 15 -2.74 8.91 -12.45
CA ILE A 15 -3.61 7.73 -12.69
C ILE A 15 -5.07 8.16 -12.75
N PHE A 16 -5.50 9.05 -11.84
CA PHE A 16 -6.90 9.36 -11.60
C PHE A 16 -7.38 10.72 -12.15
N GLY A 17 -6.49 11.52 -12.72
CA GLY A 17 -6.78 12.91 -13.03
C GLY A 17 -6.67 13.83 -11.81
N GLU A 18 -6.62 15.13 -12.09
CA GLU A 18 -6.47 16.18 -11.07
C GLU A 18 -7.82 16.49 -10.38
N ASP A 19 -8.94 16.33 -11.10
CA ASP A 19 -10.29 16.70 -10.68
C ASP A 19 -11.24 15.49 -10.57
N GLU A 20 -12.25 15.57 -9.70
CA GLU A 20 -13.30 14.54 -9.54
C GLU A 20 -14.09 14.29 -10.85
N GLU A 21 -14.12 15.27 -11.76
CA GLU A 21 -14.79 15.14 -13.06
C GLU A 21 -14.04 14.22 -14.04
N ASP A 22 -12.75 14.00 -13.83
CA ASP A 22 -11.92 13.06 -14.60
C ASP A 22 -11.99 11.63 -14.03
N PHE A 23 -12.54 11.47 -12.82
CA PHE A 23 -12.62 10.21 -12.12
C PHE A 23 -13.80 9.36 -12.61
N ASP A 24 -13.51 8.21 -13.24
CA ASP A 24 -14.52 7.30 -13.79
C ASP A 24 -14.57 5.93 -13.09
N GLU A 25 -15.47 5.05 -13.57
CA GLU A 25 -15.70 3.71 -13.02
C GLU A 25 -14.47 2.80 -13.19
N ASP A 26 -13.72 2.94 -14.28
CA ASP A 26 -12.52 2.15 -14.56
C ASP A 26 -11.39 2.51 -13.56
N MET A 27 -11.25 3.79 -13.23
CA MET A 27 -10.33 4.27 -12.20
C MET A 27 -10.71 3.77 -10.80
N ALA A 28 -12.01 3.75 -10.49
CA ALA A 28 -12.51 3.20 -9.24
C ALA A 28 -12.22 1.70 -9.13
N GLU A 29 -12.48 0.93 -10.21
CA GLU A 29 -12.17 -0.50 -10.28
C GLU A 29 -10.67 -0.74 -10.06
N LEU A 30 -9.81 0.03 -10.75
CA LEU A 30 -8.36 -0.06 -10.62
C LEU A 30 -7.88 0.21 -9.19
N PHE A 31 -8.46 1.21 -8.51
CA PHE A 31 -8.14 1.48 -7.10
C PHE A 31 -8.59 0.34 -6.18
N HIS A 32 -9.80 -0.19 -6.39
CA HIS A 32 -10.33 -1.28 -5.59
C HIS A 32 -9.53 -2.57 -5.77
N GLU A 33 -9.12 -2.90 -7.01
CA GLU A 33 -8.22 -4.02 -7.30
C GLU A 33 -6.90 -3.86 -6.56
N PHE A 34 -6.30 -2.66 -6.59
CA PHE A 34 -5.09 -2.37 -5.83
C PHE A 34 -5.27 -2.56 -4.31
N VAL A 35 -6.39 -2.10 -3.75
CA VAL A 35 -6.70 -2.27 -2.32
C VAL A 35 -6.90 -3.74 -1.96
N GLU A 36 -7.61 -4.50 -2.79
CA GLU A 36 -7.83 -5.93 -2.60
C GLU A 36 -6.51 -6.71 -2.66
N ASP A 37 -5.73 -6.49 -3.71
CA ASP A 37 -4.42 -7.11 -3.86
C ASP A 37 -3.51 -6.78 -2.69
N GLY A 38 -3.45 -5.49 -2.30
CA GLY A 38 -2.65 -5.06 -1.17
C GLY A 38 -2.99 -5.79 0.12
N ASN A 39 -4.29 -5.96 0.40
CA ASN A 39 -4.77 -6.74 1.54
C ASN A 39 -4.36 -8.22 1.45
N ILE A 40 -4.46 -8.83 0.27
CA ILE A 40 -4.03 -10.22 0.04
C ILE A 40 -2.52 -10.36 0.29
N GLN A 41 -1.70 -9.43 -0.18
CA GLN A 41 -0.25 -9.49 0.04
C GLN A 41 0.13 -9.26 1.50
N PHE A 42 -0.50 -8.31 2.20
CA PHE A 42 -0.33 -8.17 3.65
C PHE A 42 -0.68 -9.46 4.39
N GLY A 43 -1.78 -10.13 4.00
CA GLY A 43 -2.16 -11.43 4.55
C GLY A 43 -1.06 -12.47 4.37
N LYS A 44 -0.53 -12.62 3.15
CA LYS A 44 0.56 -13.56 2.86
C LYS A 44 1.83 -13.29 3.66
N ILE A 45 2.18 -12.01 3.86
CA ILE A 45 3.36 -11.63 4.66
C ILE A 45 3.10 -11.97 6.14
N ASN A 46 1.92 -11.63 6.66
CA ASN A 46 1.56 -11.84 8.06
C ASN A 46 1.41 -13.33 8.43
N GLU A 47 0.99 -14.17 7.50
CA GLU A 47 0.89 -15.63 7.66
C GLU A 47 2.24 -16.35 7.54
N SER A 48 3.29 -15.66 7.09
CA SER A 48 4.61 -16.27 6.89
C SER A 48 5.36 -16.40 8.22
N GLU A 49 6.04 -17.54 8.41
CA GLU A 49 6.89 -17.72 9.58
C GLU A 49 8.20 -16.97 9.38
N PHE A 50 8.38 -15.84 10.07
CA PHE A 50 9.52 -14.92 9.87
C PHE A 50 10.90 -15.59 9.71
N ALA A 51 11.22 -16.59 10.54
CA ALA A 51 12.52 -17.25 10.49
C ALA A 51 12.67 -18.26 9.34
N ALA A 52 11.57 -18.88 8.91
CA ALA A 52 11.57 -19.95 7.90
C ALA A 52 11.26 -19.43 6.49
N ASP A 53 10.51 -18.32 6.38
CA ASP A 53 9.89 -17.84 5.15
C ASP A 53 10.50 -16.51 4.65
N LYS A 54 11.73 -16.16 5.05
CA LYS A 54 12.38 -14.90 4.65
C LYS A 54 12.29 -14.59 3.15
N THR A 55 12.58 -15.58 2.30
CA THR A 55 12.47 -15.43 0.83
C THR A 55 11.04 -15.12 0.38
N LYS A 56 10.04 -15.73 1.00
CA LYS A 56 8.63 -15.48 0.70
C LYS A 56 8.22 -14.09 1.18
N VAL A 57 8.63 -13.68 2.39
CA VAL A 57 8.39 -12.34 2.93
C VAL A 57 8.99 -11.28 2.01
N ALA A 58 10.24 -11.43 1.58
CA ALA A 58 10.89 -10.50 0.66
C ALA A 58 10.15 -10.42 -0.67
N LYS A 59 9.76 -11.56 -1.25
CA LYS A 59 9.02 -11.60 -2.52
C LYS A 59 7.66 -10.93 -2.45
N GLU A 60 6.88 -11.19 -1.40
CA GLU A 60 5.55 -10.58 -1.27
C GLU A 60 5.67 -9.09 -0.89
N SER A 61 6.69 -8.70 -0.11
CA SER A 61 7.00 -7.29 0.17
C SER A 61 7.39 -6.53 -1.11
N HIS A 62 8.20 -7.14 -1.98
CA HIS A 62 8.59 -6.56 -3.28
C HIS A 62 7.38 -6.30 -4.18
N LYS A 63 6.46 -7.27 -4.28
CA LYS A 63 5.25 -7.11 -5.09
C LYS A 63 4.40 -5.96 -4.57
N LEU A 64 4.12 -5.96 -3.27
CA LEU A 64 3.30 -4.94 -2.65
C LEU A 64 3.96 -3.56 -2.71
N LYS A 65 5.29 -3.49 -2.56
CA LYS A 65 6.08 -2.28 -2.76
C LYS A 65 5.86 -1.73 -4.17
N GLY A 66 5.92 -2.59 -5.19
CA GLY A 66 5.69 -2.20 -6.58
C GLY A 66 4.30 -1.57 -6.77
N SER A 67 3.25 -2.26 -6.30
CA SER A 67 1.88 -1.73 -6.39
C SER A 67 1.71 -0.43 -5.59
N ALA A 68 2.18 -0.38 -4.34
CA ALA A 68 2.11 0.82 -3.52
C ALA A 68 2.87 1.99 -4.15
N SER A 69 4.05 1.74 -4.72
CA SER A 69 4.81 2.76 -5.42
C SER A 69 4.08 3.25 -6.67
N ASN A 70 3.38 2.38 -7.41
CA ASN A 70 2.66 2.80 -8.62
C ASN A 70 1.52 3.78 -8.29
N PHE A 71 0.80 3.56 -7.19
CA PHE A 71 -0.31 4.42 -6.74
C PHE A 71 0.14 5.59 -5.86
N GLY A 72 1.45 5.83 -5.71
CA GLY A 72 1.96 6.95 -4.91
C GLY A 72 1.87 6.73 -3.40
N PHE A 73 1.71 5.51 -2.88
CA PHE A 73 1.68 5.22 -1.44
C PHE A 73 3.11 5.16 -0.89
N THR A 74 3.85 6.27 -0.96
CA THR A 74 5.30 6.36 -0.82
C THR A 74 5.81 5.87 0.53
N ARG A 75 5.09 6.18 1.62
CA ARG A 75 5.46 5.69 2.95
C ARG A 75 5.35 4.18 3.07
N VAL A 76 4.29 3.60 2.51
CA VAL A 76 4.05 2.15 2.49
C VAL A 76 5.13 1.46 1.66
N ALA A 77 5.39 1.96 0.45
CA ALA A 77 6.45 1.46 -0.42
C ALA A 77 7.83 1.50 0.27
N SER A 78 8.14 2.58 0.98
CA SER A 78 9.42 2.72 1.71
C SER A 78 9.57 1.70 2.84
N LEU A 79 8.50 1.44 3.60
CA LEU A 79 8.52 0.45 4.69
C LEU A 79 8.66 -0.99 4.15
N LEU A 80 8.00 -1.29 3.02
CA LEU A 80 8.12 -2.58 2.36
C LEU A 80 9.49 -2.78 1.72
N ALA A 81 10.11 -1.72 1.20
CA ALA A 81 11.50 -1.74 0.74
C ALA A 81 12.47 -2.06 1.87
N HIS A 82 12.30 -1.42 3.04
CA HIS A 82 13.12 -1.74 4.22
C HIS A 82 12.98 -3.22 4.63
N ILE A 83 11.76 -3.77 4.65
CA ILE A 83 11.55 -5.20 4.94
C ILE A 83 12.24 -6.08 3.89
N GLU A 84 12.09 -5.79 2.60
CA GLU A 84 12.68 -6.54 1.50
C GLU A 84 14.20 -6.53 1.54
N ASP A 85 14.80 -5.34 1.66
CA ASP A 85 16.25 -5.11 1.56
C ASP A 85 16.99 -5.64 2.80
N GLU A 86 16.36 -5.57 3.97
CA GLU A 86 16.99 -5.95 5.23
C GLU A 86 16.54 -7.32 5.76
N ILE A 87 15.74 -8.09 5.02
CA ILE A 87 15.13 -9.35 5.51
C ILE A 87 16.14 -10.34 6.13
N GLU A 88 17.38 -10.33 5.63
CA GLU A 88 18.45 -11.21 6.11
C GLU A 88 18.98 -10.79 7.49
N SER A 89 18.98 -9.50 7.80
CA SER A 89 19.58 -8.91 9.02
C SER A 89 18.58 -8.29 9.99
N ILE A 90 17.35 -7.98 9.55
CA ILE A 90 16.30 -7.37 10.36
C ILE A 90 15.92 -8.28 11.51
N THR A 91 15.63 -7.70 12.68
CA THR A 91 15.12 -8.48 13.81
C THR A 91 13.64 -8.78 13.61
N ARG A 92 13.13 -9.80 14.32
CA ARG A 92 11.69 -10.11 14.28
C ARG A 92 10.85 -8.93 14.74
N ASP A 93 11.29 -8.22 15.78
CA ASP A 93 10.56 -7.10 16.35
C ASP A 93 10.53 -5.91 15.38
N ASP A 94 11.66 -5.63 14.72
CA ASP A 94 11.74 -4.58 13.69
C ASP A 94 10.90 -4.93 12.46
N PHE A 95 10.88 -6.21 12.04
CA PHE A 95 10.00 -6.68 10.98
C PHE A 95 8.53 -6.48 11.32
N LEU A 96 8.09 -6.91 12.51
CA LEU A 96 6.70 -6.77 12.95
C LEU A 96 6.31 -5.29 13.06
N SER A 97 7.18 -4.45 13.62
CA SER A 97 6.98 -3.01 13.72
C SER A 97 6.87 -2.35 12.34
N SER A 98 7.74 -2.73 11.40
CA SER A 98 7.71 -2.20 10.03
C SER A 98 6.45 -2.63 9.28
N LEU A 99 6.04 -3.88 9.45
CA LEU A 99 4.83 -4.43 8.83
C LEU A 99 3.57 -3.77 9.38
N GLU A 100 3.49 -3.57 10.70
CA GLU A 100 2.38 -2.86 11.36
C GLU A 100 2.30 -1.40 10.89
N GLN A 101 3.44 -0.70 10.81
CA GLN A 101 3.49 0.66 10.27
C GLN A 101 3.08 0.72 8.80
N ALA A 102 3.50 -0.26 7.99
CA ALA A 102 3.13 -0.34 6.58
C ALA A 102 1.62 -0.56 6.43
N ARG A 103 1.05 -1.46 7.24
CA ARG A 103 -0.38 -1.73 7.26
C ARG A 103 -1.20 -0.51 7.69
N SER A 104 -0.82 0.13 8.78
CA SER A 104 -1.49 1.34 9.25
C SER A 104 -1.37 2.49 8.24
N GLY A 105 -0.20 2.64 7.60
CA GLY A 105 0.01 3.60 6.52
C GLY A 105 -0.89 3.33 5.32
N PHE A 106 -1.04 2.06 4.93
CA PHE A 106 -1.91 1.66 3.84
C PHE A 106 -3.38 1.97 4.12
N ASP A 107 -3.89 1.57 5.28
CA ASP A 107 -5.29 1.81 5.67
C ASP A 107 -5.58 3.32 5.77
N ARG A 108 -4.62 4.12 6.28
CA ARG A 108 -4.73 5.58 6.31
C ARG A 108 -4.72 6.19 4.92
N SER A 109 -3.80 5.78 4.05
CA SER A 109 -3.74 6.29 2.69
C SER A 109 -5.02 6.00 1.92
N ILE A 110 -5.62 4.81 2.08
CA ILE A 110 -6.92 4.48 1.50
C ILE A 110 -8.00 5.46 1.98
N ALA A 111 -8.10 5.66 3.29
CA ALA A 111 -9.08 6.57 3.86
C ALA A 111 -8.92 8.00 3.32
N THR A 112 -7.68 8.50 3.23
CA THR A 112 -7.38 9.82 2.68
C THR A 112 -7.75 9.93 1.20
N VAL A 113 -7.47 8.91 0.38
CA VAL A 113 -7.84 8.88 -1.04
C VAL A 113 -9.37 8.85 -1.19
N MET A 114 -10.07 8.04 -0.41
CA MET A 114 -11.54 7.98 -0.42
C MET A 114 -12.21 9.28 0.05
N GLU A 115 -11.59 10.01 0.99
CA GLU A 115 -12.07 11.33 1.39
C GLU A 115 -11.89 12.37 0.27
N ARG A 116 -10.80 12.27 -0.50
CA ARG A 116 -10.53 13.17 -1.64
C ARG A 116 -11.37 12.84 -2.88
N TYR A 117 -11.66 11.56 -3.11
CA TYR A 117 -12.47 11.07 -4.23
C TYR A 117 -13.71 10.31 -3.69
N PRO A 118 -14.77 11.02 -3.27
CA PRO A 118 -15.96 10.40 -2.67
C PRO A 118 -16.63 9.37 -3.57
N ALA A 119 -16.47 9.47 -4.89
CA ALA A 119 -16.93 8.49 -5.88
C ALA A 119 -16.46 7.05 -5.56
N LEU A 120 -15.28 6.88 -4.97
CA LEU A 120 -14.75 5.58 -4.50
C LEU A 120 -15.59 4.93 -3.38
N GLY A 121 -16.36 5.72 -2.65
CA GLY A 121 -17.22 5.24 -1.55
C GLY A 121 -18.60 4.74 -2.00
N VAL A 122 -18.99 4.98 -3.27
CA VAL A 122 -20.39 4.82 -3.73
C VAL A 122 -20.69 3.42 -4.27
N GLY A 123 -19.68 2.55 -4.42
CA GLY A 123 -19.81 1.21 -5.03
C GLY A 123 -20.20 0.05 -4.10
N GLN A 124 -20.38 0.26 -2.79
CA GLN A 124 -20.84 -0.80 -1.88
C GLN A 124 -22.35 -0.70 -1.62
N ASN A 125 -23.15 -1.23 -2.54
CA ASN A 125 -24.56 -1.58 -2.31
C ASN A 125 -24.90 -2.94 -2.91
#